data_AF-A0AA86JFU6-F1
#
_entry.id   AF-A0AA86JFU6-F1
#
_cell.length_a   1.000
_cell.length_b   1.000
_cell.length_c   1.000
_cell.angle_alpha   90.00
_cell.angle_beta   90.00
_cell.angle_gamma   90.00
#
_symmetry.space_group_name_H-M   'P 1'
#
loop_
_entity.id
_entity.type
_entity.pdbx_description
1 polymer ?
#
loop_
_entity_poly.entity_id
_entity_poly.type
_entity_poly.pdbx_seq_one_letter_code
_entity_poly.pdbx_strand_id
1 'polypeptide(L)'
;MDNIGDYEFIKKFNRKLSSKEADGSELQEIFQNYTDLISKNFAIQNNYPDFIDGETSEILSTLSDILYNDLNLIIDKSSYIALALYLKNLKDYIPIENNHSRKLLDISDIPRNIVVVCKNIVETLERKFNIYCPVEEINNLSIIINSLKTKEVFEPVGIMIAAHGDSLATNIANVANELLGIDFALPIDMPLSETPSNILDSVISHIKDKSFSRGLILFADMGSLTHFDDVIKENTGINIITIESINILLVIESIRKSIFLKSDMDDILHDLIGLNHKLNLNFHRKIENHLSINKKRIIYTVCSSGEGVAYYLEQNIKDLLNEYNIFDVDIIPLNIESTIQLRDVINQTSLNKKPIAIVGSINPDINEIPFISLDDVVLHNGLEKIISLLGIKINIASNRISKELTKDIIINITSDTVDKYLTILSAAKVKSILMDFINNIESKLNISMNNSSLTKIFIHLACLIERILIKDFILTSQEEITSYMEHNIKIINAISDSLTVIEETFNIKIPDNELYFLCEIVNDAIKNSL
;
A
#
# COMPACT_ATOMS: atom_id res chain seq x y z
N MET A 1 32.93 21.02 -17.61
CA MET A 1 32.30 22.11 -18.39
C MET A 1 32.09 23.27 -17.43
N ASP A 2 32.43 24.48 -17.87
CA ASP A 2 32.78 25.64 -17.04
C ASP A 2 31.81 25.97 -15.88
N ASN A 3 32.38 26.26 -14.69
CA ASN A 3 31.68 26.74 -13.50
C ASN A 3 31.08 28.14 -13.74
N ILE A 4 29.90 28.18 -14.36
CA ILE A 4 29.14 29.42 -14.58
C ILE A 4 28.77 30.10 -13.25
N GLY A 5 28.60 29.34 -12.16
CA GLY A 5 28.26 29.86 -10.83
C GLY A 5 29.40 30.62 -10.12
N ASP A 6 30.65 30.20 -10.26
CA ASP A 6 31.79 30.85 -9.60
C ASP A 6 32.05 32.25 -10.16
N TYR A 7 31.87 32.41 -11.48
CA TYR A 7 32.08 33.69 -12.16
C TYR A 7 31.01 34.74 -11.81
N GLU A 8 29.79 34.29 -11.50
CA GLU A 8 28.68 35.15 -11.12
C GLU A 8 28.78 35.60 -9.66
N PHE A 9 29.20 34.72 -8.74
CA PHE A 9 29.49 35.06 -7.35
C PHE A 9 30.59 36.12 -7.25
N ILE A 10 31.73 35.90 -7.90
CA ILE A 10 32.88 36.83 -7.85
C ILE A 10 32.46 38.21 -8.37
N LYS A 11 31.65 38.29 -9.43
CA LYS A 11 31.10 39.56 -9.92
C LYS A 11 30.14 40.21 -8.93
N LYS A 12 29.22 39.44 -8.33
CA LYS A 12 28.19 39.96 -7.40
C LYS A 12 28.81 40.43 -6.08
N PHE A 13 29.77 39.66 -5.54
CA PHE A 13 30.55 39.97 -4.34
C PHE A 13 31.41 41.23 -4.55
N ASN A 14 32.18 41.29 -5.64
CA ASN A 14 33.02 42.46 -5.95
C ASN A 14 32.19 43.72 -6.25
N ARG A 15 31.03 43.59 -6.89
CA ARG A 15 30.14 44.72 -7.17
C ARG A 15 29.58 45.35 -5.88
N LYS A 16 29.23 44.53 -4.88
CA LYS A 16 28.77 45.00 -3.57
C LYS A 16 29.92 45.52 -2.69
N LEU A 17 31.08 44.88 -2.72
CA LEU A 17 32.28 45.39 -2.03
C LEU A 17 32.69 46.79 -2.54
N SER A 18 32.41 47.07 -3.81
CA SER A 18 32.70 48.36 -4.47
C SER A 18 31.63 49.44 -4.21
N SER A 19 30.41 49.08 -3.81
CA SER A 19 29.39 50.04 -3.37
C SER A 19 29.64 50.40 -1.91
N LYS A 20 29.93 51.68 -1.63
CA LYS A 20 30.27 52.21 -0.29
C LYS A 20 29.14 52.14 0.78
N GLU A 21 28.14 51.27 0.60
CA GLU A 21 26.99 51.07 1.49
C GLU A 21 26.80 49.59 1.89
N ALA A 22 27.79 48.72 1.65
CA ALA A 22 27.66 47.32 2.03
C ALA A 22 27.73 47.13 3.55
N ASP A 23 26.59 46.84 4.17
CA ASP A 23 26.52 46.39 5.56
C ASP A 23 27.28 45.06 5.72
N GLY A 24 28.10 44.94 6.77
CA GLY A 24 29.00 43.80 6.97
C GLY A 24 28.26 42.47 7.15
N SER A 25 27.01 42.54 7.62
CA SER A 25 26.07 41.42 7.78
C SER A 25 25.69 40.80 6.43
N GLU A 26 25.35 41.61 5.42
CA GLU A 26 24.95 41.14 4.09
C GLU A 26 26.11 40.50 3.32
N LEU A 27 27.34 40.99 3.51
CA LEU A 27 28.52 40.40 2.88
C LEU A 27 28.85 39.02 3.48
N GLN A 28 28.67 38.87 4.80
CA GLN A 28 28.77 37.57 5.46
C GLN A 28 27.68 36.61 4.97
N GLU A 29 26.44 37.07 4.82
CA GLU A 29 25.34 36.24 4.31
C GLU A 29 25.58 35.77 2.87
N ILE A 30 26.08 36.65 2.00
CA ILE A 30 26.44 36.30 0.60
C ILE A 30 27.57 35.28 0.57
N PHE A 31 28.59 35.43 1.42
CA PHE A 31 29.71 34.50 1.50
C PHE A 31 29.29 33.14 2.08
N GLN A 32 28.42 33.15 3.10
CA GLN A 32 27.85 31.94 3.70
C GLN A 32 27.01 31.18 2.67
N ASN A 33 26.08 31.86 1.99
CA ASN A 33 25.26 31.27 0.94
C ASN A 33 26.10 30.66 -0.21
N TYR A 34 27.22 31.28 -0.58
CA TYR A 34 28.12 30.73 -1.59
C TYR A 34 28.92 29.52 -1.09
N THR A 35 29.41 29.56 0.15
CA THR A 35 30.09 28.44 0.79
C THR A 35 29.16 27.23 0.92
N ASP A 36 27.90 27.49 1.25
CA ASP A 36 26.82 26.52 1.34
C ASP A 36 26.49 25.91 -0.04
N LEU A 37 26.44 26.73 -1.10
CA LEU A 37 26.26 26.28 -2.49
C LEU A 37 27.43 25.42 -3.00
N ILE A 38 28.67 25.79 -2.67
CA ILE A 38 29.86 24.99 -2.97
C ILE A 38 29.79 23.67 -2.22
N SER A 39 29.46 23.70 -0.92
CA SER A 39 29.36 22.50 -0.09
C SER A 39 28.29 21.54 -0.62
N LYS A 40 27.15 22.08 -1.07
CA LYS A 40 26.08 21.33 -1.77
C LYS A 40 26.60 20.69 -3.07
N ASN A 41 27.28 21.45 -3.93
CA ASN A 41 27.81 20.93 -5.19
C ASN A 41 28.92 19.88 -4.99
N PHE A 42 29.77 20.05 -3.97
CA PHE A 42 30.82 19.09 -3.63
C PHE A 42 30.26 17.80 -3.06
N ALA A 43 29.21 17.88 -2.23
CA ALA A 43 28.50 16.70 -1.77
C ALA A 43 27.93 15.93 -2.98
N ILE A 44 27.31 16.62 -3.94
CA ILE A 44 26.68 16.03 -5.14
C ILE A 44 27.68 15.28 -6.05
N GLN A 45 28.92 15.76 -6.19
CA GLN A 45 29.80 15.34 -7.30
C GLN A 45 30.76 14.17 -7.02
N ASN A 46 31.02 13.74 -5.78
CA ASN A 46 32.23 12.93 -5.54
C ASN A 46 32.21 11.77 -4.54
N ASN A 47 31.07 11.27 -4.02
CA ASN A 47 31.16 10.17 -3.04
C ASN A 47 29.85 9.42 -2.73
N TYR A 48 28.97 9.21 -3.71
CA TYR A 48 27.76 8.41 -3.46
C TYR A 48 27.95 6.95 -3.83
N PRO A 49 27.41 6.02 -3.03
CA PRO A 49 27.51 4.60 -3.33
C PRO A 49 26.90 4.26 -4.71
N ASP A 50 27.54 3.34 -5.43
CA ASP A 50 27.09 2.84 -6.75
C ASP A 50 25.65 2.27 -6.78
N PHE A 51 25.02 2.06 -5.62
CA PHE A 51 23.65 1.54 -5.53
C PHE A 51 22.54 2.60 -5.71
N ILE A 52 22.88 3.90 -5.76
CA ILE A 52 21.95 4.99 -6.06
C ILE A 52 21.88 5.14 -7.58
N ASP A 53 20.72 4.82 -8.17
CA ASP A 53 20.53 4.94 -9.61
C ASP A 53 20.40 6.42 -10.04
N GLY A 54 20.55 6.67 -11.35
CA GLY A 54 20.53 8.03 -11.90
C GLY A 54 19.21 8.76 -11.62
N GLU A 55 18.10 8.04 -11.57
CA GLU A 55 16.78 8.58 -11.27
C GLU A 55 16.65 8.99 -9.79
N THR A 56 17.10 8.15 -8.84
CA THR A 56 17.12 8.49 -7.41
C THR A 56 18.01 9.69 -7.14
N SER A 57 19.15 9.79 -7.85
CA SER A 57 20.03 10.96 -7.76
C SER A 57 19.35 12.25 -8.26
N GLU A 58 18.59 12.17 -9.35
CA GLU A 58 17.81 13.31 -9.86
C GLU A 58 16.70 13.75 -8.89
N ILE A 59 16.00 12.78 -8.29
CA ILE A 59 15.00 13.04 -7.26
C ILE A 59 15.66 13.77 -6.09
N LEU A 60 16.74 13.23 -5.53
CA LEU A 60 17.42 13.81 -4.37
C LEU A 60 17.99 15.19 -4.65
N SER A 61 18.51 15.44 -5.86
CA SER A 61 18.94 16.78 -6.28
C SER A 61 17.76 17.75 -6.26
N THR A 62 16.62 17.35 -6.83
CA THR A 62 15.38 18.14 -6.82
C THR A 62 14.90 18.42 -5.38
N LEU A 63 14.92 17.41 -4.50
CA LEU A 63 14.55 17.60 -3.09
C LEU A 63 15.52 18.52 -2.35
N SER A 64 16.81 18.39 -2.62
CA SER A 64 17.85 19.25 -2.03
C SER A 64 17.72 20.71 -2.48
N ASP A 65 17.21 20.96 -3.68
CA ASP A 65 16.86 22.31 -4.14
C ASP A 65 15.64 22.87 -3.39
N ILE A 66 14.58 22.08 -3.26
CA ILE A 66 13.37 22.48 -2.51
C ILE A 66 13.72 22.80 -1.05
N LEU A 67 14.46 21.90 -0.38
CA LEU A 67 14.83 22.06 1.02
C LEU A 67 15.76 23.26 1.27
N TYR A 68 16.68 23.55 0.34
CA TYR A 68 17.53 24.72 0.42
C TYR A 68 16.73 26.01 0.21
N ASN A 69 15.92 26.09 -0.84
CA ASN A 69 15.20 27.31 -1.19
C ASN A 69 14.11 27.67 -0.17
N ASP A 70 13.36 26.67 0.32
CA ASP A 70 12.18 26.92 1.15
C ASP A 70 12.48 26.85 2.66
N LEU A 71 13.51 26.10 3.07
CA LEU A 71 13.84 25.89 4.49
C LEU A 71 15.25 26.33 4.89
N ASN A 72 16.09 26.75 3.95
CA ASN A 72 17.53 26.99 4.13
C ASN A 72 18.24 25.77 4.77
N LEU A 73 17.83 24.57 4.37
CA LEU A 73 18.37 23.32 4.90
C LEU A 73 19.35 22.71 3.90
N ILE A 74 20.58 22.48 4.36
CA ILE A 74 21.62 21.76 3.61
C ILE A 74 21.69 20.34 4.16
N ILE A 75 21.53 19.37 3.27
CA ILE A 75 21.57 17.96 3.61
C ILE A 75 23.03 17.50 3.59
N ASP A 76 23.53 16.98 4.72
CA ASP A 76 24.85 16.37 4.79
C ASP A 76 24.85 14.97 4.15
N LYS A 77 26.05 14.38 3.99
CA LYS A 77 26.22 13.09 3.31
C LYS A 77 25.37 11.97 3.93
N SER A 78 25.31 11.88 5.26
CA SER A 78 24.59 10.80 5.95
C SER A 78 23.09 10.91 5.72
N SER A 79 22.54 12.12 5.88
CA SER A 79 21.14 12.43 5.65
C SER A 79 20.74 12.25 4.19
N TYR A 80 21.64 12.56 3.25
CA TYR A 80 21.40 12.32 1.83
C TYR A 80 21.24 10.83 1.53
N ILE A 81 22.12 9.98 2.06
CA ILE A 81 22.05 8.53 1.85
C ILE A 81 20.80 7.94 2.52
N ALA A 82 20.45 8.41 3.71
CA ALA A 82 19.24 7.97 4.39
C ALA A 82 17.97 8.32 3.59
N LEU A 83 17.89 9.53 3.04
CA LEU A 83 16.81 9.95 2.13
C LEU A 83 16.81 9.14 0.84
N ALA A 84 17.97 8.81 0.29
CA ALA A 84 18.08 7.96 -0.90
C ALA A 84 17.47 6.57 -0.68
N LEU A 85 17.83 5.93 0.43
CA LEU A 85 17.30 4.62 0.80
C LEU A 85 15.79 4.69 1.10
N TYR A 86 15.35 5.76 1.76
CA TYR A 86 13.93 6.00 2.01
C TYR A 86 13.12 6.10 0.71
N LEU A 87 13.56 6.91 -0.24
CA LEU A 87 12.89 7.07 -1.54
C LEU A 87 12.90 5.77 -2.35
N LYS A 88 13.99 5.01 -2.30
CA LYS A 88 14.08 3.70 -2.95
C LYS A 88 13.04 2.73 -2.40
N ASN A 89 12.87 2.69 -1.08
CA ASN A 89 11.82 1.89 -0.45
C ASN A 89 10.41 2.38 -0.80
N LEU A 90 10.23 3.69 -0.94
CA LEU A 90 8.96 4.31 -1.33
C LEU A 90 8.60 3.98 -2.79
N LYS A 91 9.59 3.92 -3.69
CA LYS A 91 9.40 3.50 -5.09
C LYS A 91 9.06 2.00 -5.21
N ASP A 92 9.66 1.19 -4.35
CA ASP A 92 9.36 -0.23 -4.20
C ASP A 92 8.06 -0.51 -3.42
N TYR A 93 7.38 0.54 -2.93
CA TYR A 93 6.17 0.44 -2.13
C TYR A 93 5.01 -0.05 -2.99
N ILE A 94 4.61 -1.30 -2.75
CA ILE A 94 3.32 -1.82 -3.17
C ILE A 94 2.36 -1.52 -2.02
N PRO A 95 1.14 -1.00 -2.25
CA PRO A 95 0.17 -0.77 -1.18
C PRO A 95 -0.13 -2.10 -0.49
N ILE A 96 0.54 -2.36 0.63
CA ILE A 96 0.18 -3.42 1.56
C ILE A 96 -0.77 -2.74 2.53
N GLU A 97 -2.01 -3.22 2.62
CA GLU A 97 -2.95 -2.83 3.68
C GLU A 97 -2.41 -3.35 5.02
N ASN A 98 -1.37 -2.71 5.53
CA ASN A 98 -0.93 -2.92 6.90
C ASN A 98 -1.95 -2.22 7.80
N ASN A 99 -2.88 -2.99 8.38
CA ASN A 99 -3.73 -2.56 9.50
C ASN A 99 -2.94 -2.39 10.82
N HIS A 100 -1.63 -2.14 10.76
CA HIS A 100 -0.96 -1.48 11.87
C HIS A 100 -1.20 0.00 11.69
N SER A 101 -2.16 0.53 12.44
CA SER A 101 -2.22 1.94 12.77
C SER A 101 -0.88 2.33 13.37
N ARG A 102 0.09 2.73 12.52
CA ARG A 102 1.31 3.40 12.94
C ARG A 102 0.84 4.49 13.88
N LYS A 103 1.36 4.49 15.10
CA LYS A 103 1.04 5.54 16.04
C LYS A 103 1.46 6.84 15.36
N LEU A 104 0.48 7.63 14.91
CA LEU A 104 0.72 8.91 14.29
C LEU A 104 1.52 9.72 15.32
N LEU A 105 2.82 9.87 15.07
CA LEU A 105 3.66 10.77 15.86
C LEU A 105 3.02 12.14 15.75
N ASP A 106 2.80 12.79 16.90
CA ASP A 106 2.02 14.02 16.97
C ASP A 106 2.75 15.12 16.19
N ILE A 107 2.14 15.56 15.08
CA ILE A 107 2.68 16.61 14.19
C ILE A 107 2.42 18.00 14.81
N SER A 108 1.71 18.06 15.94
CA SER A 108 1.42 19.30 16.67
C SER A 108 2.68 20.15 16.91
N ASP A 109 3.82 19.50 17.11
CA ASP A 109 5.08 20.13 17.46
C ASP A 109 5.96 20.45 16.24
N ILE A 110 5.58 19.99 15.03
CA ILE A 110 6.34 20.26 13.81
C ILE A 110 5.94 21.62 13.22
N PRO A 111 6.91 22.52 12.94
CA PRO A 111 6.65 23.80 12.31
C PRO A 111 5.82 23.70 11.01
N ARG A 112 4.77 24.51 10.91
CA ARG A 112 3.83 24.51 9.76
C ARG A 112 4.52 24.69 8.41
N ASN A 113 5.60 25.47 8.35
CA ASN A 113 6.38 25.67 7.13
C ASN A 113 7.04 24.37 6.65
N ILE A 114 7.52 23.50 7.56
CA ILE A 114 8.10 22.20 7.20
C ILE A 114 7.02 21.30 6.57
N VAL A 115 5.83 21.24 7.17
CA VAL A 115 4.71 20.44 6.65
C VAL A 115 4.30 20.89 5.24
N VAL A 116 4.25 22.21 4.98
CA VAL A 116 3.95 22.75 3.65
C VAL A 116 5.01 22.35 2.62
N VAL A 117 6.29 22.43 2.98
CA VAL A 117 7.38 22.00 2.10
C VAL A 117 7.32 20.49 1.84
N CYS A 118 6.97 19.68 2.83
CA CYS A 118 6.78 18.23 2.65
C CYS A 118 5.63 17.92 1.70
N LYS A 119 4.53 18.69 1.73
CA LYS A 119 3.44 18.57 0.75
C LYS A 119 3.92 18.88 -0.67
N ASN A 120 4.73 19.93 -0.85
CA ASN A 120 5.32 20.27 -2.13
C ASN A 120 6.26 19.16 -2.64
N ILE A 121 7.04 18.57 -1.73
CA ILE A 121 7.89 17.40 -2.03
C ILE A 121 7.05 16.23 -2.52
N VAL A 122 5.99 15.86 -1.80
CA VAL A 122 5.10 14.75 -2.19
C VAL A 122 4.45 15.02 -3.55
N GLU A 123 3.93 16.21 -3.78
CA GLU A 123 3.35 16.58 -5.08
C GLU A 123 4.38 16.49 -6.22
N THR A 124 5.63 16.87 -5.94
CA THR A 124 6.74 16.76 -6.91
C THR A 124 7.05 15.29 -7.21
N LEU A 125 7.10 14.43 -6.19
CA LEU A 125 7.33 12.99 -6.36
C LEU A 125 6.22 12.35 -7.21
N GLU A 126 4.96 12.68 -6.95
CA GLU A 126 3.81 12.15 -7.69
C GLU A 126 3.76 12.67 -9.13
N ARG A 127 3.91 13.98 -9.34
CA ARG A 127 3.71 14.59 -10.67
C ARG A 127 4.91 14.49 -11.59
N LYS A 128 6.13 14.68 -11.06
CA LYS A 128 7.36 14.70 -11.87
C LYS A 128 7.95 13.29 -12.03
N PHE A 129 7.91 12.48 -10.98
CA PHE A 129 8.56 11.17 -10.95
C PHE A 129 7.57 9.99 -10.98
N ASN A 130 6.26 10.25 -10.98
CA ASN A 130 5.21 9.23 -11.03
C ASN A 130 5.33 8.20 -9.89
N ILE A 131 5.74 8.66 -8.70
CA ILE A 131 5.87 7.84 -7.49
C ILE A 131 4.62 8.06 -6.63
N TYR A 132 3.85 7.00 -6.40
CA TYR A 132 2.69 7.05 -5.50
C TYR A 132 3.14 7.24 -4.05
N CYS A 133 2.60 8.25 -3.37
CA CYS A 133 2.91 8.53 -1.97
C CYS A 133 1.66 8.35 -1.10
N PRO A 134 1.65 7.38 -0.16
CA PRO A 134 0.59 7.27 0.84
C PRO A 134 0.39 8.54 1.67
N VAL A 135 -0.78 8.69 2.29
CA VAL A 135 -1.14 9.89 3.08
C VAL A 135 -0.18 10.10 4.26
N GLU A 136 0.37 9.02 4.80
CA GLU A 136 1.32 9.02 5.92
C GLU A 136 2.69 9.63 5.54
N GLU A 137 3.03 9.67 4.25
CA GLU A 137 4.36 10.08 3.80
C GLU A 137 4.65 11.56 4.04
N ILE A 138 3.62 12.40 4.03
CA ILE A 138 3.76 13.81 4.45
C ILE A 138 4.28 13.88 5.89
N ASN A 139 3.80 12.99 6.77
CA ASN A 139 4.17 12.97 8.19
C ASN A 139 5.59 12.44 8.37
N ASN A 140 5.92 11.33 7.70
CA ASN A 140 7.26 10.73 7.73
C ASN A 140 8.32 11.72 7.24
N LEU A 141 8.09 12.35 6.08
CA LEU A 141 8.99 13.38 5.55
C LEU A 141 9.09 14.59 6.49
N SER A 142 7.99 15.00 7.10
CA SER A 142 7.98 16.11 8.05
C SER A 142 8.86 15.81 9.26
N ILE A 143 8.81 14.59 9.80
CA ILE A 143 9.64 14.15 10.92
C ILE A 143 11.12 14.15 10.52
N ILE A 144 11.45 13.56 9.37
CA ILE A 144 12.83 13.51 8.86
C ILE A 144 13.37 14.94 8.71
N ILE A 145 12.67 15.79 7.96
CA ILE A 145 13.13 17.16 7.66
C ILE A 145 13.21 18.02 8.92
N ASN A 146 12.26 17.87 9.85
CA ASN A 146 12.32 18.57 11.14
C ASN A 146 13.52 18.11 11.99
N SER A 147 13.80 16.81 12.03
CA SER A 147 14.98 16.26 12.69
C SER A 147 16.28 16.85 12.13
N LEU A 148 16.40 16.88 10.80
CA LEU A 148 17.57 17.44 10.11
C LEU A 148 17.75 18.94 10.40
N LYS A 149 16.64 19.69 10.51
CA LYS A 149 16.68 21.14 10.74
C LYS A 149 16.98 21.52 12.19
N THR A 150 16.38 20.83 13.15
CA THR A 150 16.47 21.18 14.58
C THR A 150 17.76 20.69 15.23
N LYS A 151 18.43 19.67 14.66
CA LYS A 151 19.60 18.99 15.25
C LYS A 151 19.35 18.58 16.72
N GLU A 152 18.11 18.23 17.04
CA GLU A 152 17.74 17.82 18.40
C GLU A 152 18.61 16.69 18.91
N VAL A 153 19.05 16.81 20.16
CA VAL A 153 19.69 15.69 20.88
C VAL A 153 18.59 14.66 21.15
N PHE A 154 18.66 13.57 20.42
CA PHE A 154 17.70 12.49 20.46
C PHE A 154 18.43 11.19 20.72
N GLU A 155 17.90 10.37 21.60
CA GLU A 155 18.46 9.05 21.90
C GLU A 155 17.79 8.00 21.00
N PRO A 156 18.51 7.42 20.02
CA PRO A 156 17.97 6.40 19.12
C PRO A 156 17.87 5.03 19.82
N VAL A 157 17.05 4.12 19.24
CA VAL A 157 17.10 2.69 19.58
C VAL A 157 18.48 2.15 19.22
N GLY A 158 19.22 1.61 20.18
CA GLY A 158 20.57 1.10 19.96
C GLY A 158 20.57 -0.12 19.03
N ILE A 159 21.59 -0.24 18.19
CA ILE A 159 21.77 -1.39 17.29
C ILE A 159 23.11 -2.04 17.59
N MET A 160 23.08 -3.34 17.88
CA MET A 160 24.25 -4.13 18.25
C MET A 160 24.29 -5.39 17.40
N ILE A 161 25.49 -5.87 17.10
CA ILE A 161 25.73 -7.03 16.25
C ILE A 161 26.69 -7.95 16.99
N ALA A 162 26.29 -9.20 17.21
CA ALA A 162 27.13 -10.22 17.81
C ALA A 162 27.33 -11.38 16.85
N ALA A 163 28.57 -11.79 16.61
CA ALA A 163 28.85 -12.89 15.70
C ALA A 163 30.10 -13.66 16.10
N HIS A 164 30.13 -14.94 15.73
CA HIS A 164 31.29 -15.80 15.87
C HIS A 164 32.38 -15.39 14.87
N GLY A 165 33.64 -15.57 15.30
CA GLY A 165 34.82 -15.20 14.53
C GLY A 165 35.46 -13.91 15.03
N ASP A 166 36.61 -13.56 14.46
CA ASP A 166 37.48 -12.52 15.01
C ASP A 166 37.06 -11.10 14.60
N SER A 167 36.23 -10.94 13.57
CA SER A 167 35.86 -9.62 13.02
C SER A 167 34.55 -9.60 12.23
N LEU A 168 33.70 -10.64 12.34
CA LEU A 168 32.48 -10.73 11.53
C LEU A 168 31.49 -9.62 11.91
N ALA A 169 31.22 -9.43 13.21
CA ALA A 169 30.34 -8.38 13.68
C ALA A 169 30.93 -7.01 13.38
N THR A 170 32.24 -6.82 13.62
CA THR A 170 32.95 -5.58 13.31
C THR A 170 32.85 -5.23 11.83
N ASN A 171 33.03 -6.19 10.92
CA ASN A 171 32.96 -5.92 9.48
C ASN A 171 31.53 -5.56 9.04
N ILE A 172 30.49 -6.22 9.58
CA ILE A 172 29.10 -5.87 9.25
C ILE A 172 28.76 -4.48 9.78
N ALA A 173 29.15 -4.16 11.01
CA ALA A 173 28.97 -2.83 11.60
C ALA A 173 29.66 -1.76 10.76
N ASN A 174 30.92 -1.98 10.37
CA ASN A 174 31.70 -1.06 9.55
C ASN A 174 31.04 -0.81 8.19
N VAL A 175 30.58 -1.86 7.50
CA VAL A 175 29.90 -1.68 6.21
C VAL A 175 28.59 -0.91 6.36
N ALA A 176 27.78 -1.20 7.39
CA ALA A 176 26.54 -0.47 7.63
C ALA A 176 26.79 1.00 7.98
N ASN A 177 27.77 1.26 8.85
CA ASN A 177 28.21 2.58 9.28
C ASN A 177 28.77 3.40 8.09
N GLU A 178 29.68 2.82 7.31
CA GLU A 178 30.26 3.46 6.12
C GLU A 178 29.20 3.76 5.07
N LEU A 179 28.31 2.80 4.80
CA LEU A 179 27.22 2.96 3.84
C LEU A 179 26.29 4.10 4.24
N LEU A 180 25.95 4.23 5.52
CA LEU A 180 25.07 5.28 6.02
C LEU A 180 25.82 6.59 6.37
N GLY A 181 27.15 6.62 6.32
CA GLY A 181 27.97 7.78 6.65
C GLY A 181 27.92 8.17 8.14
N ILE A 182 27.79 7.19 9.03
CA ILE A 182 27.62 7.35 10.48
C ILE A 182 28.55 6.39 11.23
N ASP A 183 28.68 6.55 12.54
CA ASP A 183 29.35 5.60 13.43
C ASP A 183 28.39 5.26 14.59
N PHE A 184 27.61 4.18 14.43
CA PHE A 184 26.48 3.91 15.32
C PHE A 184 26.34 2.44 15.75
N ALA A 185 26.45 1.50 14.80
CA ALA A 185 26.28 0.09 15.12
C ALA A 185 27.41 -0.41 16.04
N LEU A 186 27.05 -1.13 17.11
CA LEU A 186 28.00 -1.66 18.09
C LEU A 186 28.36 -3.13 17.78
N PRO A 187 29.61 -3.44 17.42
CA PRO A 187 30.02 -4.82 17.14
C PRO A 187 30.49 -5.57 18.39
N ILE A 188 30.20 -6.87 18.42
CA ILE A 188 30.70 -7.84 19.40
C ILE A 188 31.18 -9.07 18.63
N ASP A 189 32.49 -9.23 18.54
CA ASP A 189 33.10 -10.42 17.95
C ASP A 189 33.34 -11.47 19.04
N MET A 190 33.02 -12.72 18.73
CA MET A 190 33.28 -13.88 19.56
C MET A 190 34.27 -14.81 18.86
N PRO A 191 35.59 -14.65 19.09
CA PRO A 191 36.59 -15.60 18.64
C PRO A 191 36.26 -17.02 19.12
N LEU A 192 36.62 -18.04 18.33
CA LEU A 192 36.32 -19.44 18.68
C LEU A 192 37.07 -19.93 19.94
N SER A 193 38.08 -19.20 20.39
CA SER A 193 38.79 -19.44 21.65
C SER A 193 38.08 -18.88 22.88
N GLU A 194 37.07 -18.02 22.69
CA GLU A 194 36.31 -17.39 23.77
C GLU A 194 35.07 -18.19 24.16
N THR A 195 34.61 -17.95 25.38
CA THR A 195 33.37 -18.55 25.87
C THR A 195 32.21 -17.55 25.81
N PRO A 196 30.97 -18.02 25.60
CA PRO A 196 29.79 -17.14 25.59
C PRO A 196 29.66 -16.30 26.86
N SER A 197 29.99 -16.87 28.03
CA SER A 197 29.93 -16.17 29.31
C SER A 197 30.91 -15.00 29.38
N ASN A 198 32.15 -15.17 28.92
CA ASN A 198 33.12 -14.08 28.87
C ASN A 198 32.65 -12.94 27.95
N ILE A 199 32.08 -13.29 26.79
CA ILE A 199 31.53 -12.30 25.87
C ILE A 199 30.36 -11.57 26.52
N LEU A 200 29.42 -12.28 27.12
CA LEU A 200 28.27 -11.69 27.81
C LEU A 200 28.69 -10.70 28.91
N ASP A 201 29.67 -11.06 29.74
CA ASP A 201 30.22 -10.18 30.77
C ASP A 201 30.84 -8.90 30.15
N SER A 202 31.58 -9.07 29.06
CA SER A 202 32.15 -7.94 28.29
C SER A 202 31.05 -7.04 27.76
N VAL A 203 29.98 -7.60 27.18
CA VAL A 203 28.83 -6.84 26.66
C VAL A 203 28.16 -6.04 27.76
N ILE A 204 27.82 -6.69 28.88
CA ILE A 204 27.20 -6.04 30.04
C ILE A 204 28.08 -4.88 30.52
N SER A 205 29.39 -5.08 30.63
CA SER A 205 30.30 -4.01 31.06
C SER A 205 30.32 -2.82 30.08
N HIS A 206 30.21 -3.05 28.77
CA HIS A 206 30.24 -2.01 27.75
C HIS A 206 28.94 -1.21 27.62
N ILE A 207 27.80 -1.80 28.00
CA ILE A 207 26.48 -1.16 27.88
C ILE A 207 25.98 -0.56 29.19
N LYS A 208 26.50 -0.98 30.34
CA LYS A 208 26.01 -0.55 31.66
C LYS A 208 26.11 0.94 31.90
N ASP A 209 27.13 1.59 31.34
CA ASP A 209 27.37 3.03 31.51
C ASP A 209 26.75 3.87 30.36
N LYS A 210 26.12 3.22 29.39
CA LYS A 210 25.44 3.89 28.26
C LYS A 210 23.95 3.98 28.55
N SER A 211 23.34 5.09 28.12
CA SER A 211 21.88 5.17 28.08
C SER A 211 21.37 4.43 26.84
N PHE A 212 20.40 3.55 27.04
CA PHE A 212 19.59 2.91 25.98
C PHE A 212 18.11 3.03 26.34
N SER A 213 17.64 4.24 26.64
CA SER A 213 16.30 4.48 27.19
C SER A 213 15.17 4.04 26.27
N ARG A 214 15.41 4.03 24.95
CA ARG A 214 14.47 3.57 23.91
C ARG A 214 14.67 2.11 23.49
N GLY A 215 15.59 1.40 24.14
CA GLY A 215 15.87 -0.01 23.91
C GLY A 215 17.06 -0.28 23.00
N LEU A 216 17.36 -1.57 22.84
CA LEU A 216 18.53 -2.11 22.14
C LEU A 216 18.12 -3.33 21.31
N ILE A 217 18.43 -3.34 20.02
CA ILE A 217 18.23 -4.51 19.15
C ILE A 217 19.59 -5.18 18.95
N LEU A 218 19.69 -6.46 19.31
CA LEU A 218 20.88 -7.28 19.12
C LEU A 218 20.68 -8.23 17.93
N PHE A 219 21.48 -8.09 16.89
CA PHE A 219 21.55 -9.03 15.76
C PHE A 219 22.61 -10.09 16.07
N ALA A 220 22.18 -11.34 16.26
CA ALA A 220 23.07 -12.46 16.58
C ALA A 220 23.12 -13.47 15.43
N ASP A 221 24.30 -14.04 15.17
CA ASP A 221 24.47 -14.99 14.06
C ASP A 221 23.89 -16.37 14.38
N MET A 222 24.27 -16.97 15.51
CA MET A 222 23.89 -18.31 15.92
C MET A 222 24.22 -18.62 17.39
N GLY A 223 23.74 -19.77 17.87
CA GLY A 223 24.20 -20.39 19.11
C GLY A 223 23.79 -19.62 20.37
N SER A 224 24.66 -19.63 21.37
CA SER A 224 24.38 -19.02 22.68
C SER A 224 24.20 -17.51 22.65
N LEU A 225 24.70 -16.83 21.60
CA LEU A 225 24.56 -15.39 21.44
C LEU A 225 23.09 -14.96 21.26
N THR A 226 22.22 -15.88 20.80
CA THR A 226 20.81 -15.58 20.54
C THR A 226 19.95 -15.43 21.79
N HIS A 227 20.49 -15.80 22.96
CA HIS A 227 19.78 -15.80 24.25
C HIS A 227 20.37 -14.76 25.23
N PHE A 228 21.13 -13.79 24.71
CA PHE A 228 21.81 -12.78 25.54
C PHE A 228 20.86 -11.73 26.09
N ASP A 229 19.73 -11.49 25.43
CA ASP A 229 18.72 -10.50 25.81
C ASP A 229 18.16 -10.73 27.21
N ASP A 230 17.73 -11.94 27.56
CA ASP A 230 17.17 -12.24 28.87
C ASP A 230 18.16 -11.88 30.01
N VAL A 231 19.41 -12.33 29.88
CA VAL A 231 20.43 -12.11 30.90
C VAL A 231 20.86 -10.65 30.96
N ILE A 232 21.03 -9.99 29.82
CA ILE A 232 21.35 -8.56 29.76
C ILE A 232 20.23 -7.73 30.40
N LYS A 233 18.97 -8.04 30.10
CA LYS A 233 17.80 -7.34 30.64
C LYS A 233 17.72 -7.46 32.15
N GLU A 234 17.94 -8.66 32.71
CA GLU A 234 17.98 -8.88 34.16
C GLU A 234 19.12 -8.10 34.84
N ASN A 235 20.30 -8.02 34.23
CA ASN A 235 21.48 -7.40 34.85
C ASN A 235 21.55 -5.88 34.69
N THR A 236 20.97 -5.34 33.62
CA THR A 236 21.10 -3.91 33.26
C THR A 236 19.79 -3.14 33.33
N GLY A 237 18.64 -3.82 33.26
CA GLY A 237 17.32 -3.19 33.12
C GLY A 237 17.05 -2.60 31.74
N ILE A 238 17.97 -2.73 30.78
CA ILE A 238 17.80 -2.25 29.41
C ILE A 238 16.77 -3.12 28.68
N ASN A 239 15.83 -2.50 27.98
CA ASN A 239 14.91 -3.22 27.11
C ASN A 239 15.65 -3.68 25.85
N ILE A 240 16.02 -4.95 25.81
CA ILE A 240 16.77 -5.57 24.71
C ILE A 240 15.96 -6.70 24.08
N ILE A 241 16.13 -6.89 22.77
CA ILE A 241 15.62 -8.04 22.03
C ILE A 241 16.70 -8.58 21.10
N THR A 242 16.86 -9.90 21.04
CA THR A 242 17.78 -10.55 20.11
C THR A 242 17.05 -11.04 18.85
N ILE A 243 17.60 -10.72 17.68
CA ILE A 243 17.17 -11.21 16.38
C ILE A 243 18.22 -12.20 15.88
N GLU A 244 17.81 -13.43 15.60
CA GLU A 244 18.65 -14.51 15.06
C GLU A 244 18.94 -14.31 13.57
N SER A 245 19.64 -13.24 13.23
CA SER A 245 20.10 -12.93 11.89
C SER A 245 21.22 -11.89 11.95
N ILE A 246 22.20 -12.00 11.08
CA ILE A 246 23.20 -10.94 10.82
C ILE A 246 23.11 -10.44 9.37
N ASN A 247 21.92 -10.54 8.76
CA ASN A 247 21.70 -10.01 7.43
C ASN A 247 21.88 -8.49 7.44
N ILE A 248 22.91 -8.02 6.74
CA ILE A 248 23.31 -6.61 6.70
C ILE A 248 22.18 -5.67 6.23
N LEU A 249 21.26 -6.15 5.39
CA LEU A 249 20.12 -5.33 4.94
C LEU A 249 19.14 -5.04 6.09
N LEU A 250 18.93 -6.01 6.99
CA LEU A 250 18.10 -5.83 8.18
C LEU A 250 18.78 -4.86 9.16
N VAL A 251 20.10 -4.98 9.33
CA VAL A 251 20.90 -4.06 10.16
C VAL A 251 20.81 -2.62 9.64
N ILE A 252 21.07 -2.42 8.34
CA ILE A 252 21.00 -1.09 7.70
C ILE A 252 19.61 -0.49 7.87
N GLU A 253 18.55 -1.27 7.63
CA GLU A 253 17.17 -0.78 7.78
C GLU A 253 16.85 -0.38 9.22
N SER A 254 17.34 -1.15 10.20
CA SER A 254 17.16 -0.84 11.62
C SER A 254 17.83 0.46 12.02
N ILE A 255 19.08 0.65 11.60
CA ILE A 255 19.82 1.89 11.87
C ILE A 255 19.13 3.07 11.18
N ARG A 256 18.69 2.88 9.93
CA ARG A 256 18.00 3.90 9.16
C ARG A 256 16.72 4.39 9.86
N LYS A 257 15.91 3.46 10.36
CA LYS A 257 14.66 3.79 11.07
C LYS A 257 14.92 4.41 12.44
N SER A 258 15.89 3.88 13.17
CA SER A 258 16.24 4.34 14.50
C SER A 258 16.74 5.79 14.50
N ILE A 259 17.70 6.12 13.62
CA ILE A 259 18.33 7.45 13.59
C ILE A 259 17.48 8.46 12.82
N PHE A 260 17.06 8.11 11.59
CA PHE A 260 16.53 9.12 10.67
C PHE A 260 15.01 9.26 10.75
N LEU A 261 14.28 8.17 11.05
CA LEU A 261 12.83 8.21 11.22
C LEU A 261 12.38 8.37 12.69
N LYS A 262 13.34 8.31 13.63
CA LYS A 262 13.10 8.34 15.07
C LYS A 262 12.10 7.26 15.56
N SER A 263 11.95 6.17 14.82
CA SER A 263 10.97 5.11 15.12
C SER A 263 11.20 4.45 16.48
N ASP A 264 10.11 4.01 17.11
CA ASP A 264 10.19 3.18 18.32
C ASP A 264 10.65 1.76 17.98
N MET A 265 11.16 1.04 18.99
CA MET A 265 11.69 -0.32 18.81
C MET A 265 10.65 -1.26 18.19
N ASP A 266 9.38 -1.19 18.63
CA ASP A 266 8.30 -2.04 18.12
C ASP A 266 8.02 -1.80 16.62
N ASP A 267 8.02 -0.53 16.18
CA ASP A 267 7.81 -0.18 14.78
C ASP A 267 8.96 -0.73 13.90
N ILE A 268 10.20 -0.61 14.39
CA ILE A 268 11.38 -1.16 13.70
C ILE A 268 11.20 -2.67 13.53
N LEU A 269 10.87 -3.39 14.60
CA LEU A 269 10.70 -4.84 14.58
C LEU A 269 9.60 -5.29 13.61
N HIS A 270 8.45 -4.61 13.61
CA HIS A 270 7.36 -4.92 12.67
C HIS A 270 7.79 -4.78 11.22
N ASP A 271 8.51 -3.71 10.88
CA ASP A 271 8.99 -3.51 9.51
C ASP A 271 10.09 -4.51 9.12
N LEU A 272 10.94 -4.94 10.06
CA LEU A 272 11.93 -5.99 9.81
C LEU A 272 11.31 -7.34 9.45
N ILE A 273 10.14 -7.68 10.02
CA ILE A 273 9.40 -8.88 9.65
C ILE A 273 9.04 -8.83 8.15
N GLY A 274 8.46 -7.72 7.70
CA GLY A 274 8.09 -7.52 6.30
C GLY A 274 9.31 -7.57 5.35
N LEU A 275 10.41 -6.92 5.74
CA LEU A 275 11.64 -6.94 4.94
C LEU A 275 12.25 -8.34 4.86
N ASN A 276 12.39 -9.05 5.98
CA ASN A 276 12.95 -10.41 6.01
C ASN A 276 12.13 -11.37 5.15
N HIS A 277 10.81 -11.22 5.17
CA HIS A 277 9.91 -12.00 4.32
C HIS A 277 10.14 -11.74 2.82
N LYS A 278 10.24 -10.48 2.39
CA LYS A 278 10.58 -10.11 0.99
C LYS A 278 11.94 -10.69 0.57
N LEU A 279 12.94 -10.69 1.46
CA LEU A 279 14.26 -11.26 1.20
C LEU A 279 14.19 -12.78 1.04
N ASN A 280 13.48 -13.47 1.92
CA ASN A 280 13.29 -14.92 1.86
C ASN A 280 12.55 -15.33 0.58
N LEU A 281 11.47 -14.63 0.21
CA LEU A 281 10.78 -14.85 -1.06
C LEU A 281 11.70 -14.77 -2.26
N ASN A 282 12.52 -13.72 -2.33
CA ASN A 282 13.47 -13.53 -3.42
C ASN A 282 14.53 -14.63 -3.46
N PHE A 283 14.99 -15.08 -2.29
CA PHE A 283 15.90 -16.20 -2.15
C PHE A 283 15.29 -17.50 -2.70
N HIS A 284 14.10 -17.88 -2.22
CA HIS A 284 13.40 -19.08 -2.67
C HIS A 284 13.10 -19.03 -4.17
N ARG A 285 12.56 -17.90 -4.68
CA ARG A 285 12.25 -17.73 -6.11
C ARG A 285 13.47 -17.94 -7.01
N LYS A 286 14.64 -17.41 -6.62
CA LYS A 286 15.88 -17.61 -7.40
C LYS A 286 16.27 -19.09 -7.45
N ILE A 287 16.18 -19.79 -6.33
CA ILE A 287 16.51 -21.22 -6.22
C ILE A 287 15.52 -22.06 -7.03
N GLU A 288 14.22 -21.83 -6.87
CA GLU A 288 13.16 -22.56 -7.57
C GLU A 288 13.26 -22.41 -9.09
N ASN A 289 13.53 -21.19 -9.57
CA ASN A 289 13.75 -20.92 -10.98
C ASN A 289 14.97 -21.69 -11.52
N HIS A 290 16.07 -21.69 -10.78
CA HIS A 290 17.29 -22.42 -11.17
C HIS A 290 17.05 -23.94 -11.20
N LEU A 291 16.32 -24.47 -10.22
CA LEU A 291 15.97 -25.88 -10.13
C LEU A 291 14.83 -26.29 -11.09
N SER A 292 14.26 -25.35 -11.85
CA SER A 292 13.12 -25.58 -12.73
C SER A 292 11.93 -26.25 -12.03
N ILE A 293 11.72 -25.90 -10.75
CA ILE A 293 10.59 -26.42 -9.98
C ILE A 293 9.33 -25.77 -10.52
N ASN A 294 8.61 -26.49 -11.37
CA ASN A 294 7.37 -26.00 -11.96
C ASN A 294 6.23 -26.20 -10.95
N LYS A 295 6.03 -25.20 -10.07
CA LYS A 295 4.92 -25.20 -9.12
C LYS A 295 3.61 -24.92 -9.87
N LYS A 296 2.59 -25.77 -9.64
CA LYS A 296 1.24 -25.53 -10.15
C LYS A 296 0.75 -24.16 -9.67
N ARG A 297 0.22 -23.34 -10.58
CA ARG A 297 -0.28 -22.02 -10.25
C ARG A 297 -1.64 -22.14 -9.56
N ILE A 298 -1.91 -21.31 -8.56
CA ILE A 298 -3.19 -21.32 -7.84
C ILE A 298 -3.75 -19.93 -7.61
N ILE A 299 -5.08 -19.82 -7.61
CA ILE A 299 -5.83 -18.65 -7.15
C ILE A 299 -6.70 -19.10 -5.98
N TYR A 300 -6.69 -18.35 -4.88
CA TYR A 300 -7.61 -18.60 -3.77
C TYR A 300 -8.82 -17.68 -3.90
N THR A 301 -10.02 -18.21 -3.70
CA THR A 301 -11.22 -17.38 -3.55
C THR A 301 -11.69 -17.45 -2.10
N VAL A 302 -11.96 -16.31 -1.47
CA VAL A 302 -12.12 -16.23 0.00
C VAL A 302 -13.40 -15.50 0.41
N CYS A 303 -14.10 -16.02 1.41
CA CYS A 303 -15.31 -15.40 1.95
C CYS A 303 -15.42 -15.61 3.47
N SER A 304 -16.03 -14.62 4.16
CA SER A 304 -16.32 -14.64 5.60
C SER A 304 -17.67 -15.27 5.92
N SER A 305 -18.69 -15.05 5.10
CA SER A 305 -20.07 -15.17 5.55
C SER A 305 -20.65 -16.58 5.44
N GLY A 306 -19.91 -17.57 4.91
CA GLY A 306 -20.50 -18.89 4.70
C GLY A 306 -21.37 -18.98 3.44
N GLU A 307 -21.76 -17.84 2.85
CA GLU A 307 -22.85 -17.68 1.87
C GLU A 307 -22.53 -18.21 0.45
N GLY A 308 -21.31 -18.70 0.21
CA GLY A 308 -20.93 -19.32 -1.06
C GLY A 308 -20.31 -18.38 -2.10
N VAL A 309 -20.07 -17.11 -1.75
CA VAL A 309 -19.39 -16.13 -2.62
C VAL A 309 -18.01 -16.62 -3.09
N ALA A 310 -17.25 -17.31 -2.23
CA ALA A 310 -15.96 -17.88 -2.61
C ALA A 310 -16.08 -18.94 -3.72
N TYR A 311 -17.09 -19.82 -3.65
CA TYR A 311 -17.37 -20.82 -4.70
C TYR A 311 -17.90 -20.17 -5.97
N TYR A 312 -18.67 -19.10 -5.84
CA TYR A 312 -19.14 -18.36 -7.00
C TYR A 312 -17.99 -17.70 -7.75
N LEU A 313 -17.10 -16.99 -7.04
CA LEU A 313 -15.88 -16.44 -7.62
C LEU A 313 -15.01 -17.53 -8.26
N GLU A 314 -14.94 -18.71 -7.64
CA GLU A 314 -14.19 -19.85 -8.19
C GLU A 314 -14.71 -20.22 -9.58
N GLN A 315 -16.02 -20.37 -9.76
CA GLN A 315 -16.60 -20.72 -11.07
C GLN A 315 -16.39 -19.62 -12.10
N ASN A 316 -16.62 -18.36 -11.72
CA ASN A 316 -16.51 -17.24 -12.66
C ASN A 316 -15.07 -17.05 -13.13
N ILE A 317 -14.09 -17.16 -12.23
CA ILE A 317 -12.69 -17.09 -12.61
C ILE A 317 -12.31 -18.32 -13.45
N LYS A 318 -12.82 -19.53 -13.16
CA LYS A 318 -12.59 -20.71 -14.01
C LYS A 318 -13.12 -20.51 -15.42
N ASP A 319 -14.33 -19.98 -15.58
CA ASP A 319 -14.93 -19.72 -16.89
C ASP A 319 -14.11 -18.70 -17.68
N LEU A 320 -13.67 -17.64 -17.01
CA LEU A 320 -12.75 -16.65 -17.59
C LEU A 320 -11.42 -17.31 -18.02
N LEU A 321 -10.81 -18.14 -17.18
CA LEU A 321 -9.57 -18.85 -17.53
C LEU A 321 -9.76 -19.77 -18.75
N ASN A 322 -10.87 -20.51 -18.79
CA ASN A 322 -11.20 -21.39 -19.92
C ASN A 322 -11.34 -20.61 -21.23
N GLU A 323 -11.97 -19.43 -21.19
CA GLU A 323 -12.14 -18.55 -22.35
C GLU A 323 -10.79 -18.08 -22.92
N TYR A 324 -9.83 -17.76 -22.05
CA TYR A 324 -8.47 -17.41 -22.43
C TYR A 324 -7.56 -18.64 -22.69
N ASN A 325 -8.11 -19.86 -22.70
CA ASN A 325 -7.39 -21.13 -22.86
C ASN A 325 -6.28 -21.38 -21.83
N ILE A 326 -6.53 -21.03 -20.57
CA ILE A 326 -5.60 -21.19 -19.44
C ILE A 326 -6.04 -22.39 -18.60
N PHE A 327 -5.20 -23.42 -18.53
CA PHE A 327 -5.53 -24.68 -17.84
C PHE A 327 -4.52 -25.07 -16.76
N ASP A 328 -3.49 -24.26 -16.53
CA ASP A 328 -2.38 -24.52 -15.61
C ASP A 328 -2.52 -23.75 -14.29
N VAL A 329 -3.73 -23.28 -13.98
CA VAL A 329 -4.10 -22.55 -12.76
C VAL A 329 -5.24 -23.29 -12.06
N ASP A 330 -5.02 -23.78 -10.84
CA ASP A 330 -6.10 -24.31 -10.00
C ASP A 330 -6.76 -23.17 -9.22
N ILE A 331 -8.08 -23.25 -8.98
CA ILE A 331 -8.78 -22.30 -8.10
C ILE A 331 -9.27 -23.03 -6.86
N ILE A 332 -9.00 -22.47 -5.68
CA ILE A 332 -9.33 -23.07 -4.39
C ILE A 332 -10.25 -22.13 -3.60
N PRO A 333 -11.53 -22.48 -3.40
CA PRO A 333 -12.44 -21.72 -2.57
C PRO A 333 -12.21 -22.02 -1.09
N LEU A 334 -12.12 -20.96 -0.29
CA LEU A 334 -11.97 -21.00 1.17
C LEU A 334 -13.09 -20.18 1.81
N ASN A 335 -13.79 -20.81 2.75
CA ASN A 335 -14.89 -20.21 3.48
C ASN A 335 -14.56 -20.28 4.97
N ILE A 336 -13.79 -19.30 5.45
CA ILE A 336 -13.23 -19.29 6.80
C ILE A 336 -13.41 -17.90 7.39
N GLU A 337 -14.14 -17.80 8.49
CA GLU A 337 -14.43 -16.54 9.18
C GLU A 337 -13.18 -15.91 9.80
N SER A 338 -12.27 -16.74 10.33
CA SER A 338 -11.04 -16.28 10.99
C SER A 338 -9.94 -16.00 9.96
N THR A 339 -9.47 -14.74 9.91
CA THR A 339 -8.32 -14.33 9.08
C THR A 339 -7.03 -15.09 9.40
N ILE A 340 -6.78 -15.36 10.69
CA ILE A 340 -5.62 -16.15 11.17
C ILE A 340 -5.67 -17.57 10.61
N GLN A 341 -6.79 -18.27 10.76
CA GLN A 341 -6.96 -19.62 10.21
C GLN A 341 -6.88 -19.63 8.68
N LEU A 342 -7.44 -18.61 8.02
CA LEU A 342 -7.39 -18.50 6.57
C LEU A 342 -5.94 -18.31 6.08
N ARG A 343 -5.14 -17.51 6.79
CA ARG A 343 -3.69 -17.36 6.57
C ARG A 343 -2.95 -18.68 6.74
N ASP A 344 -3.19 -19.40 7.84
CA ASP A 344 -2.53 -20.68 8.12
C ASP A 344 -2.85 -21.73 7.05
N VAL A 345 -4.11 -21.84 6.65
CA VAL A 345 -4.54 -22.75 5.59
C VAL A 345 -3.86 -22.42 4.28
N ILE A 346 -3.87 -21.14 3.85
CA ILE A 346 -3.22 -20.71 2.61
C ILE A 346 -1.72 -21.02 2.64
N ASN A 347 -1.03 -20.73 3.76
CA ASN A 347 0.39 -21.00 3.92
C ASN A 347 0.72 -22.49 3.83
N GLN A 348 -0.13 -23.35 4.40
CA GLN A 348 0.04 -24.81 4.31
C GLN A 348 -0.24 -25.33 2.89
N THR A 349 -1.30 -24.85 2.24
CA THR A 349 -1.70 -25.33 0.91
C THR A 349 -0.85 -24.75 -0.22
N SER A 350 -0.14 -23.64 0.02
CA SER A 350 0.75 -23.00 -0.94
C SER A 350 2.18 -23.58 -0.97
N LEU A 351 2.61 -24.39 0.00
CA LEU A 351 3.99 -24.92 0.12
C LEU A 351 4.57 -25.44 -1.22
N ASN A 352 3.77 -26.23 -1.95
CA ASN A 352 4.15 -26.88 -3.21
C ASN A 352 3.52 -26.25 -4.46
N LYS A 353 2.88 -25.09 -4.31
CA LYS A 353 2.12 -24.43 -5.36
C LYS A 353 2.54 -22.96 -5.49
N LYS A 354 2.24 -22.32 -6.61
CA LYS A 354 2.52 -20.89 -6.83
C LYS A 354 1.23 -20.10 -6.72
N PRO A 355 0.94 -19.49 -5.57
CA PRO A 355 -0.21 -18.59 -5.47
C PRO A 355 -0.01 -17.36 -6.36
N ILE A 356 -1.01 -17.07 -7.19
CA ILE A 356 -1.04 -15.92 -8.10
C ILE A 356 -1.82 -14.77 -7.50
N ALA A 357 -2.98 -15.08 -6.90
CA ALA A 357 -3.88 -14.07 -6.33
C ALA A 357 -4.79 -14.70 -5.27
N ILE A 358 -5.26 -13.87 -4.34
CA ILE A 358 -6.37 -14.14 -3.43
C ILE A 358 -7.50 -13.19 -3.85
N VAL A 359 -8.70 -13.72 -4.07
CA VAL A 359 -9.85 -12.94 -4.55
C VAL A 359 -11.02 -13.11 -3.61
N GLY A 360 -11.57 -12.05 -3.03
CA GLY A 360 -12.70 -12.24 -2.13
C GLY A 360 -13.06 -11.09 -1.21
N SER A 361 -13.91 -11.37 -0.22
CA SER A 361 -14.47 -10.36 0.69
C SER A 361 -13.61 -10.10 1.94
N ILE A 362 -12.65 -10.98 2.24
CA ILE A 362 -11.72 -10.81 3.36
C ILE A 362 -10.29 -10.88 2.83
N ASN A 363 -9.46 -9.93 3.22
CA ASN A 363 -8.02 -10.01 3.02
C ASN A 363 -7.37 -10.78 4.20
N PRO A 364 -6.69 -11.92 3.97
CA PRO A 364 -5.92 -12.59 5.02
C PRO A 364 -4.57 -11.93 5.35
N ASP A 365 -4.26 -10.81 4.70
CA ASP A 365 -3.03 -10.05 4.87
C ASP A 365 -1.79 -10.94 4.67
N ILE A 366 -1.75 -11.64 3.52
CA ILE A 366 -0.60 -12.47 3.09
C ILE A 366 0.22 -11.67 2.09
N ASN A 367 1.31 -11.08 2.57
CA ASN A 367 2.12 -10.12 1.81
C ASN A 367 2.70 -10.67 0.50
N GLU A 368 2.81 -11.99 0.34
CA GLU A 368 3.38 -12.63 -0.85
C GLU A 368 2.40 -12.75 -2.02
N ILE A 369 1.10 -12.67 -1.74
CA ILE A 369 0.04 -13.01 -2.70
C ILE A 369 -0.85 -11.79 -2.90
N PRO A 370 -0.95 -11.25 -4.13
CA PRO A 370 -1.85 -10.14 -4.44
C PRO A 370 -3.30 -10.42 -4.01
N PHE A 371 -3.88 -9.53 -3.22
CA PHE A 371 -5.30 -9.57 -2.89
C PHE A 371 -6.10 -8.71 -3.87
N ILE A 372 -7.23 -9.24 -4.33
CA ILE A 372 -8.20 -8.55 -5.17
C ILE A 372 -9.53 -8.62 -4.43
N SER A 373 -9.98 -7.47 -3.95
CA SER A 373 -11.23 -7.40 -3.20
C SER A 373 -12.42 -7.76 -4.07
N LEU A 374 -13.49 -8.22 -3.44
CA LEU A 374 -14.77 -8.40 -4.10
C LEU A 374 -15.22 -7.09 -4.75
N ASP A 375 -15.01 -5.96 -4.07
CA ASP A 375 -15.32 -4.63 -4.60
C ASP A 375 -14.51 -4.33 -5.87
N ASP A 376 -13.23 -4.71 -5.95
CA ASP A 376 -12.44 -4.53 -7.17
C ASP A 376 -12.96 -5.38 -8.33
N VAL A 377 -13.39 -6.61 -8.05
CA VAL A 377 -13.98 -7.52 -9.05
C VAL A 377 -15.33 -6.99 -9.54
N VAL A 378 -16.11 -6.40 -8.64
CA VAL A 378 -17.49 -5.94 -8.87
C VAL A 378 -17.51 -4.53 -9.46
N LEU A 379 -16.74 -3.60 -8.92
CA LEU A 379 -16.83 -2.15 -9.14
C LEU A 379 -15.72 -1.60 -10.06
N HIS A 380 -14.61 -2.31 -10.18
CA HIS A 380 -13.41 -1.81 -10.82
C HIS A 380 -12.85 -2.81 -11.83
N ASN A 381 -11.52 -2.84 -11.99
CA ASN A 381 -10.83 -3.67 -12.96
C ASN A 381 -10.22 -4.95 -12.35
N GLY A 382 -10.85 -5.52 -11.31
CA GLY A 382 -10.34 -6.68 -10.59
C GLY A 382 -10.08 -7.89 -11.47
N LEU A 383 -10.96 -8.17 -12.45
CA LEU A 383 -10.77 -9.26 -13.41
C LEU A 383 -9.58 -9.00 -14.35
N GLU A 384 -9.39 -7.76 -14.80
CA GLU A 384 -8.23 -7.38 -15.61
C GLU A 384 -6.93 -7.52 -14.82
N LYS A 385 -6.95 -7.17 -13.52
CA LYS A 385 -5.82 -7.40 -12.61
C LYS A 385 -5.47 -8.89 -12.55
N ILE A 386 -6.44 -9.81 -12.41
CA ILE A 386 -6.20 -11.26 -12.43
C ILE A 386 -5.47 -11.68 -13.71
N ILE A 387 -5.97 -11.24 -14.87
CA ILE A 387 -5.39 -11.57 -16.18
C ILE A 387 -3.97 -10.99 -16.33
N SER A 388 -3.73 -9.78 -15.82
CA SER A 388 -2.40 -9.16 -15.83
C SER A 388 -1.40 -9.93 -14.96
N LEU A 389 -1.83 -10.41 -13.79
CA LEU A 389 -1.02 -11.24 -12.88
C LEU A 389 -0.69 -12.61 -13.49
N LEU A 390 -1.55 -13.09 -14.40
CA LEU A 390 -1.31 -14.27 -15.22
C LEU A 390 -0.34 -14.03 -16.38
N GLY A 391 0.03 -12.77 -16.66
CA GLY A 391 0.99 -12.38 -17.69
C GLY A 391 0.39 -12.16 -19.09
N ILE A 392 -0.91 -11.88 -19.19
CA ILE A 392 -1.65 -11.84 -20.45
C ILE A 392 -1.94 -10.40 -20.88
N LYS A 393 -1.77 -10.11 -22.18
CA LYS A 393 -2.14 -8.82 -22.78
C LYS A 393 -3.56 -8.88 -23.34
N ILE A 394 -4.45 -8.08 -22.77
CA ILE A 394 -5.88 -8.04 -23.11
C ILE A 394 -6.09 -7.31 -24.45
N ASN A 395 -6.76 -7.96 -25.41
CA ASN A 395 -7.22 -7.34 -26.65
C ASN A 395 -8.65 -6.79 -26.47
N ILE A 396 -8.96 -5.66 -27.12
CA ILE A 396 -10.21 -4.86 -26.98
C ILE A 396 -11.52 -5.67 -27.15
N ALA A 397 -11.50 -6.79 -27.89
CA ALA A 397 -12.65 -7.67 -28.06
C ALA A 397 -13.10 -8.38 -26.76
N SER A 398 -12.18 -8.61 -25.83
CA SER A 398 -12.47 -9.30 -24.56
C SER A 398 -13.14 -8.43 -23.48
N ASN A 399 -13.33 -7.13 -23.77
CA ASN A 399 -13.92 -6.17 -22.84
C ASN A 399 -15.45 -6.27 -22.73
N ARG A 400 -16.11 -7.07 -23.59
CA ARG A 400 -17.55 -7.35 -23.48
C ARG A 400 -17.83 -8.47 -22.47
N ILE A 401 -16.99 -9.48 -22.46
CA ILE A 401 -17.21 -10.68 -21.66
C ILE A 401 -16.86 -10.42 -20.20
N SER A 402 -15.82 -9.61 -19.94
CA SER A 402 -15.56 -9.07 -18.60
C SER A 402 -16.75 -8.30 -18.01
N LYS A 403 -17.47 -7.51 -18.83
CA LYS A 403 -18.66 -6.77 -18.39
C LYS A 403 -19.83 -7.67 -18.07
N GLU A 404 -20.11 -8.68 -18.89
CA GLU A 404 -21.17 -9.67 -18.62
C GLU A 404 -20.87 -10.45 -17.34
N LEU A 405 -19.62 -10.91 -17.16
CA LEU A 405 -19.19 -11.61 -15.96
C LEU A 405 -19.31 -10.74 -14.70
N THR A 406 -18.90 -9.47 -14.80
CA THR A 406 -19.03 -8.49 -13.70
C THR A 406 -20.49 -8.27 -13.31
N LYS A 407 -21.38 -8.17 -14.31
CA LYS A 407 -22.83 -8.03 -14.12
C LYS A 407 -23.44 -9.21 -13.37
N ASP A 408 -23.08 -10.43 -13.76
CA ASP A 408 -23.53 -11.64 -13.07
C ASP A 408 -23.01 -11.71 -11.63
N ILE A 409 -21.74 -11.33 -11.39
CA ILE A 409 -21.18 -11.26 -10.04
C ILE A 409 -21.96 -10.27 -9.16
N ILE A 410 -22.23 -9.05 -9.66
CA ILE A 410 -23.01 -8.03 -8.93
C ILE A 410 -24.39 -8.54 -8.56
N ILE A 411 -25.11 -9.10 -9.54
CA ILE A 411 -26.49 -9.52 -9.35
C ILE A 411 -26.59 -10.69 -8.36
N ASN A 412 -25.62 -11.60 -8.34
CA ASN A 412 -25.57 -12.66 -7.33
C ASN A 412 -25.30 -12.13 -5.92
N ILE A 413 -24.29 -11.27 -5.74
CA ILE A 413 -23.99 -10.66 -4.43
C ILE A 413 -25.19 -9.85 -3.93
N THR A 414 -25.83 -9.12 -4.85
CA THR A 414 -27.03 -8.35 -4.55
C THR A 414 -28.19 -9.28 -4.19
N SER A 415 -28.37 -10.40 -4.89
CA SER A 415 -29.38 -11.42 -4.59
C SER A 415 -29.24 -11.96 -3.17
N ASP A 416 -28.03 -12.36 -2.77
CA ASP A 416 -27.77 -12.87 -1.42
C ASP A 416 -27.99 -11.80 -0.35
N THR A 417 -27.65 -10.55 -0.66
CA THR A 417 -27.89 -9.41 0.23
C THR A 417 -29.38 -9.11 0.38
N VAL A 418 -30.13 -9.17 -0.72
CA VAL A 418 -31.58 -8.90 -0.75
C VAL A 418 -32.37 -9.98 -0.03
N ASP A 419 -31.92 -11.24 -0.06
CA ASP A 419 -32.55 -12.34 0.68
C ASP A 419 -32.65 -12.08 2.20
N LYS A 420 -31.80 -11.20 2.76
CA LYS A 420 -31.89 -10.76 4.17
C LYS A 420 -33.07 -9.82 4.45
N TYR A 421 -33.61 -9.18 3.42
CA TYR A 421 -34.68 -8.19 3.51
C TYR A 421 -36.02 -8.71 2.96
N LEU A 422 -35.99 -9.79 2.16
CA LEU A 422 -37.19 -10.45 1.69
C LEU A 422 -37.76 -11.36 2.78
N THR A 423 -39.08 -11.35 2.93
CA THR A 423 -39.80 -12.05 3.99
C THR A 423 -40.40 -13.38 3.51
N ILE A 424 -40.79 -13.46 2.24
CA ILE A 424 -41.56 -14.57 1.66
C ILE A 424 -40.92 -15.06 0.36
N LEU A 425 -40.41 -14.14 -0.45
CA LEU A 425 -39.76 -14.40 -1.71
C LEU A 425 -38.28 -14.74 -1.47
N SER A 426 -37.70 -15.57 -2.34
CA SER A 426 -36.25 -15.69 -2.44
C SER A 426 -35.78 -14.96 -3.69
N ALA A 427 -34.77 -14.11 -3.54
CA ALA A 427 -34.09 -13.36 -4.58
C ALA A 427 -33.60 -14.28 -5.71
N ALA A 428 -33.18 -15.52 -5.38
CA ALA A 428 -32.79 -16.52 -6.37
C ALA A 428 -33.92 -16.84 -7.38
N LYS A 429 -35.20 -16.75 -6.99
CA LYS A 429 -36.35 -17.02 -7.86
C LYS A 429 -36.68 -15.87 -8.81
N VAL A 430 -36.41 -14.63 -8.41
CA VAL A 430 -36.62 -13.44 -9.25
C VAL A 430 -35.41 -13.10 -10.10
N LYS A 431 -34.23 -13.59 -9.73
CA LYS A 431 -32.94 -13.22 -10.34
C LYS A 431 -32.95 -13.22 -11.88
N SER A 432 -33.37 -14.32 -12.51
CA SER A 432 -33.38 -14.43 -13.98
C SER A 432 -34.30 -13.39 -14.62
N ILE A 433 -35.48 -13.19 -14.05
CA ILE A 433 -36.50 -12.29 -14.58
C ILE A 433 -36.04 -10.83 -14.44
N LEU A 434 -35.40 -10.48 -13.31
CA LEU A 434 -34.85 -9.14 -13.11
C LEU A 434 -33.65 -8.88 -14.01
N MET A 435 -32.83 -9.90 -14.29
CA MET A 435 -31.73 -9.80 -15.25
C MET A 435 -32.26 -9.51 -16.66
N ASP A 436 -33.31 -10.21 -17.09
CA ASP A 436 -33.97 -9.98 -18.37
C ASP A 436 -34.57 -8.57 -18.46
N PHE A 437 -35.19 -8.09 -17.38
CA PHE A 437 -35.66 -6.71 -17.28
C PHE A 437 -34.51 -5.71 -17.50
N ILE A 438 -33.40 -5.85 -16.78
CA ILE A 438 -32.23 -4.97 -16.89
C ILE A 438 -31.67 -4.99 -18.33
N ASN A 439 -31.53 -6.17 -18.94
CA ASN A 439 -31.03 -6.32 -20.31
C ASN A 439 -31.96 -5.67 -21.35
N ASN A 440 -33.28 -5.75 -21.14
CA ASN A 440 -34.26 -5.09 -22.01
C ASN A 440 -34.19 -3.56 -21.90
N ILE A 441 -33.96 -3.01 -20.71
CA ILE A 441 -33.79 -1.56 -20.53
C ILE A 441 -32.52 -1.07 -21.22
N GLU A 442 -31.39 -1.74 -20.99
CA GLU A 442 -30.11 -1.38 -21.60
C GLU A 442 -30.18 -1.39 -23.12
N SER A 443 -30.80 -2.42 -23.71
CA SER A 443 -30.94 -2.52 -25.16
C SER A 443 -31.91 -1.48 -25.73
N LYS A 444 -33.09 -1.26 -25.13
CA LYS A 444 -34.08 -0.27 -25.62
C LYS A 444 -33.61 1.17 -25.52
N LEU A 445 -32.86 1.50 -24.46
CA LEU A 445 -32.35 2.85 -24.25
C LEU A 445 -30.94 3.05 -24.82
N ASN A 446 -30.29 1.98 -25.27
CA ASN A 446 -28.91 1.95 -25.74
C ASN A 446 -27.93 2.51 -24.71
N ILE A 447 -28.06 2.03 -23.47
CA ILE A 447 -27.24 2.41 -22.31
C ILE A 447 -26.59 1.18 -21.68
N SER A 448 -25.51 1.40 -20.93
CA SER A 448 -24.90 0.39 -20.06
C SER A 448 -25.05 0.87 -18.63
N MET A 449 -25.76 0.12 -17.79
CA MET A 449 -25.90 0.49 -16.39
C MET A 449 -24.59 0.23 -15.65
N ASN A 450 -24.23 1.17 -14.77
CA ASN A 450 -23.14 0.94 -13.84
C ASN A 450 -23.59 0.07 -12.67
N ASN A 451 -22.63 -0.42 -11.91
CA ASN A 451 -22.84 -1.41 -10.87
C ASN A 451 -23.75 -0.90 -9.74
N SER A 452 -23.68 0.39 -9.43
CA SER A 452 -24.60 1.05 -8.49
C SER A 452 -26.04 0.99 -8.98
N SER A 453 -26.28 1.30 -10.25
CA SER A 453 -27.62 1.31 -10.84
C SER A 453 -28.20 -0.10 -10.93
N LEU A 454 -27.36 -1.09 -11.31
CA LEU A 454 -27.74 -2.51 -11.32
C LEU A 454 -28.21 -2.98 -9.95
N THR A 455 -27.42 -2.68 -8.90
CA THR A 455 -27.74 -3.01 -7.51
C THR A 455 -29.06 -2.36 -7.08
N LYS A 456 -29.23 -1.06 -7.34
CA LYS A 456 -30.45 -0.31 -6.99
C LYS A 456 -31.70 -0.87 -7.67
N ILE A 457 -31.64 -1.13 -8.98
CA ILE A 457 -32.78 -1.69 -9.72
C ILE A 457 -33.13 -3.08 -9.19
N PHE A 458 -32.13 -3.94 -8.98
CA PHE A 458 -32.38 -5.30 -8.51
C PHE A 458 -33.05 -5.32 -7.13
N ILE A 459 -32.53 -4.54 -6.17
CA ILE A 459 -33.14 -4.40 -4.84
C ILE A 459 -34.57 -3.86 -4.96
N HIS A 460 -34.76 -2.77 -5.71
CA HIS A 460 -36.07 -2.11 -5.85
C HIS A 460 -37.11 -3.07 -6.41
N LEU A 461 -36.81 -3.77 -7.49
CA LEU A 461 -37.74 -4.70 -8.13
C LEU A 461 -38.01 -5.93 -7.27
N ALA A 462 -37.00 -6.52 -6.64
CA ALA A 462 -37.19 -7.67 -5.76
C ALA A 462 -38.11 -7.32 -4.59
N CYS A 463 -37.87 -6.18 -3.93
CA CYS A 463 -38.73 -5.70 -2.85
C CYS A 463 -40.12 -5.30 -3.35
N LEU A 464 -40.21 -4.66 -4.52
CA LEU A 464 -41.49 -4.27 -5.13
C LEU A 464 -42.40 -5.48 -5.38
N ILE A 465 -41.87 -6.54 -6.00
CA ILE A 465 -42.62 -7.76 -6.27
C ILE A 465 -43.16 -8.34 -4.97
N GLU A 466 -42.33 -8.44 -3.93
CA GLU A 466 -42.76 -8.95 -2.63
C GLU A 466 -43.82 -8.05 -1.98
N ARG A 467 -43.64 -6.72 -1.95
CA ARG A 467 -44.63 -5.78 -1.40
C ARG A 467 -45.99 -5.94 -2.06
N ILE A 468 -46.03 -6.09 -3.38
CA ILE A 468 -47.28 -6.29 -4.12
C ILE A 468 -47.93 -7.62 -3.76
N LEU A 469 -47.15 -8.69 -3.65
CA LEU A 469 -47.64 -10.02 -3.27
C LEU A 469 -48.21 -10.06 -1.86
N ILE A 470 -47.61 -9.32 -0.91
CA ILE A 470 -48.07 -9.22 0.48
C ILE A 470 -49.27 -8.27 0.63
N LYS A 471 -49.61 -7.51 -0.42
CA LYS A 471 -50.63 -6.46 -0.42
C LYS A 471 -50.36 -5.34 0.61
N ASP A 472 -49.09 -5.12 0.92
CA ASP A 472 -48.66 -4.07 1.84
C ASP A 472 -48.32 -2.82 1.02
N PHE A 473 -49.32 -1.94 0.84
CA PHE A 473 -49.24 -0.82 -0.09
C PHE A 473 -49.45 0.51 0.62
N ILE A 474 -48.39 1.31 0.78
CA ILE A 474 -48.48 2.78 0.76
C ILE A 474 -47.18 3.37 0.22
N LEU A 475 -47.23 4.02 -0.95
CA LEU A 475 -46.42 5.21 -1.23
C LEU A 475 -47.27 6.18 -2.08
N THR A 476 -47.61 7.33 -1.51
CA THR A 476 -48.33 8.42 -2.18
C THR A 476 -47.55 9.73 -2.03
N SER A 477 -47.32 10.42 -3.15
CA SER A 477 -47.87 11.77 -3.38
C SER A 477 -48.00 11.95 -4.90
N GLN A 478 -49.17 12.40 -5.37
CA GLN A 478 -49.62 12.27 -6.76
C GLN A 478 -49.36 13.53 -7.63
N GLU A 479 -48.85 14.61 -7.04
CA GLU A 479 -48.79 15.91 -7.70
C GLU A 479 -47.47 16.18 -8.45
N GLU A 480 -46.34 15.59 -8.03
CA GLU A 480 -45.04 15.74 -8.72
C GLU A 480 -44.83 14.72 -9.86
N ILE A 481 -45.57 13.61 -9.84
CA ILE A 481 -45.39 12.47 -10.75
C ILE A 481 -45.82 12.82 -12.19
N THR A 482 -46.96 13.50 -12.35
CA THR A 482 -47.55 13.77 -13.68
C THR A 482 -46.66 14.66 -14.54
N SER A 483 -46.08 15.73 -13.97
CA SER A 483 -45.16 16.63 -14.67
C SER A 483 -43.82 15.97 -15.01
N TYR A 484 -43.35 15.04 -14.15
CA TYR A 484 -42.11 14.29 -14.37
C TYR A 484 -42.28 13.24 -15.48
N MET A 485 -43.47 12.63 -15.57
CA MET A 485 -43.78 11.62 -16.57
C MET A 485 -43.81 12.18 -18.00
N GLU A 486 -44.29 13.41 -18.19
CA GLU A 486 -44.30 14.05 -19.52
C GLU A 486 -42.90 14.33 -20.06
N HIS A 487 -41.92 14.62 -19.19
CA HIS A 487 -40.53 14.92 -19.59
C HIS A 487 -39.68 13.68 -19.87
N ASN A 488 -40.11 12.48 -19.43
CA ASN A 488 -39.31 11.25 -19.49
C ASN A 488 -39.99 10.12 -20.29
N ILE A 489 -40.89 10.47 -21.23
CA ILE A 489 -41.80 9.53 -21.90
C ILE A 489 -41.10 8.34 -22.56
N LYS A 490 -39.90 8.55 -23.12
CA LYS A 490 -39.10 7.49 -23.77
C LYS A 490 -38.63 6.43 -22.76
N ILE A 491 -38.20 6.87 -21.58
CA ILE A 491 -37.71 6.00 -20.49
C ILE A 491 -38.89 5.24 -19.88
N ILE A 492 -40.01 5.94 -19.66
CA ILE A 492 -41.24 5.35 -19.12
C ILE A 492 -41.75 4.24 -20.03
N ASN A 493 -41.81 4.46 -21.34
CA ASN A 493 -42.26 3.42 -22.28
C ASN A 493 -41.33 2.19 -22.23
N ALA A 494 -40.01 2.39 -22.18
CA ALA A 494 -39.05 1.28 -22.09
C ALA A 494 -39.20 0.48 -20.78
N ILE A 495 -39.44 1.17 -19.66
CA ILE A 495 -39.70 0.56 -18.35
C ILE A 495 -41.03 -0.20 -18.36
N SER A 496 -42.12 0.47 -18.75
CA SER A 496 -43.46 -0.12 -18.77
C SER A 496 -43.50 -1.38 -19.62
N ASP A 497 -42.91 -1.36 -20.81
CA ASP A 497 -42.85 -2.56 -21.65
C ASP A 497 -42.06 -3.69 -20.98
N SER A 498 -40.93 -3.36 -20.32
CA SER A 498 -40.10 -4.38 -19.66
C SER A 498 -40.77 -4.95 -18.42
N LEU A 499 -41.60 -4.17 -17.74
CA LEU A 499 -42.39 -4.61 -16.58
C LEU A 499 -43.49 -5.62 -16.94
N THR A 500 -44.00 -5.61 -18.17
CA THR A 500 -45.06 -6.55 -18.60
C THR A 500 -44.68 -8.01 -18.35
N VAL A 501 -43.42 -8.38 -18.60
CA VAL A 501 -42.89 -9.74 -18.34
C VAL A 501 -42.96 -10.08 -16.86
N ILE A 502 -42.65 -9.12 -15.99
CA ILE A 502 -42.72 -9.29 -14.52
C ILE A 502 -44.18 -9.43 -14.07
N GLU A 503 -45.06 -8.56 -14.56
CA GLU A 503 -46.49 -8.57 -14.25
C GLU A 503 -47.15 -9.89 -14.63
N GLU A 504 -46.87 -10.39 -15.84
CA GLU A 504 -47.38 -11.68 -16.33
C GLU A 504 -46.83 -12.86 -15.53
N THR A 505 -45.53 -12.84 -15.21
CA THR A 505 -44.88 -13.97 -14.50
C THR A 505 -45.37 -14.13 -13.07
N PHE A 506 -45.52 -13.01 -12.35
CA PHE A 506 -45.98 -13.03 -10.95
C PHE A 506 -47.49 -12.85 -10.81
N ASN A 507 -48.21 -12.64 -11.92
CA ASN A 507 -49.63 -12.32 -11.95
C ASN A 507 -49.99 -11.15 -11.02
N ILE A 508 -49.19 -10.08 -11.12
CA ILE A 508 -49.32 -8.85 -10.34
C ILE A 508 -49.59 -7.66 -11.28
N LYS A 509 -50.08 -6.55 -10.71
CA LYS A 509 -50.17 -5.28 -11.42
C LYS A 509 -49.32 -4.24 -10.71
N ILE A 510 -48.33 -3.69 -11.40
CA ILE A 510 -47.41 -2.71 -10.86
C ILE A 510 -48.06 -1.32 -11.03
N PRO A 511 -48.27 -0.56 -9.95
CA PRO A 511 -48.90 0.75 -10.05
C PRO A 511 -47.97 1.81 -10.62
N ASP A 512 -48.56 2.82 -11.27
CA ASP A 512 -47.84 3.85 -12.02
C ASP A 512 -46.88 4.67 -11.15
N ASN A 513 -47.10 4.76 -9.84
CA ASN A 513 -46.20 5.44 -8.90
C ASN A 513 -44.81 4.77 -8.83
N GLU A 514 -44.69 3.48 -9.12
CA GLU A 514 -43.42 2.74 -9.12
C GLU A 514 -42.57 3.06 -10.37
N LEU A 515 -43.22 3.49 -11.45
CA LEU A 515 -42.52 3.94 -12.66
C LEU A 515 -41.64 5.16 -12.38
N TYR A 516 -42.06 6.06 -11.47
CA TYR A 516 -41.26 7.22 -11.08
C TYR A 516 -39.91 6.81 -10.48
N PHE A 517 -39.90 5.89 -9.52
CA PHE A 517 -38.67 5.44 -8.85
C PHE A 517 -37.75 4.68 -9.81
N LEU A 518 -38.31 3.83 -10.67
CA LEU A 518 -37.53 3.13 -11.70
C LEU A 518 -36.95 4.12 -12.71
N CYS A 519 -37.71 5.15 -13.12
CA CYS A 519 -37.22 6.21 -13.98
C CYS A 519 -36.07 7.00 -13.36
N GLU A 520 -36.15 7.36 -12.08
CA GLU A 520 -35.07 8.06 -11.37
C GLU A 520 -33.78 7.23 -11.38
N ILE A 521 -33.85 5.93 -11.07
CA ILE A 521 -32.68 5.05 -11.07
C ILE A 521 -32.06 4.94 -12.48
N VAL A 522 -32.90 4.80 -13.51
CA VAL A 522 -32.45 4.72 -14.91
C VAL A 522 -31.88 6.07 -15.39
N ASN A 523 -32.47 7.20 -14.98
CA ASN A 523 -31.97 8.53 -15.29
C ASN A 523 -30.59 8.79 -14.68
N ASP A 524 -30.37 8.36 -13.44
CA ASP A 524 -29.04 8.40 -12.82
C ASP A 524 -28.04 7.51 -13.56
N ALA A 525 -28.46 6.34 -14.06
CA ALA A 525 -27.61 5.50 -14.90
C ALA A 525 -27.22 6.21 -16.22
N ILE A 526 -28.18 6.91 -16.85
CA ILE A 526 -27.94 7.67 -18.09
C ILE A 526 -26.93 8.81 -17.86
N LYS A 527 -27.11 9.60 -16.79
CA LYS A 527 -26.22 10.73 -16.46
C LYS A 527 -24.77 10.29 -16.22
N ASN A 528 -24.58 9.09 -15.68
CA ASN A 528 -23.26 8.53 -15.40
C ASN A 528 -22.65 7.76 -16.59
N SER A 529 -23.39 7.63 -17.70
CA SER A 529 -22.95 6.93 -18.92
C SER A 529 -22.53 7.87 -20.06
N LEU A 530 -22.76 9.18 -19.88
CA LEU A 530 -22.25 10.30 -20.69
C LEU A 530 -20.98 10.86 -20.06
#